data_AF-A0A7X0FDP7-F1
#
_entry.id   AF-A0A7X0FDP7-F1
#
_cell.length_a   1.000
_cell.length_b   1.000
_cell.length_c   1.000
_cell.angle_alpha   90.00
_cell.angle_beta   90.00
_cell.angle_gamma   90.00
#
_symmetry.space_group_name_H-M   'P 1'
#
loop_
_entity.id
_entity.type
_entity.pdbx_description
1 polymer ?
#
loop_
_entity_poly.entity_id
_entity_poly.type
_entity_poly.pdbx_seq_one_letter_code
_entity_poly.pdbx_strand_id
1 'polypeptide(L)'
;MSLLHTLQPLSLVALLATLVLLFGFQGEQIIAQPAIIALPAVPILIQVYLNSGLAYLLNRICGEQHCVAGPSALIGASNFFELSVAAAISLFGFRSGAALATVVGVLVEVPVMLSVVWIVNRSKGWYERGSAVSAAKSSERIT
;
A
#
# COMPACT_ATOMS: atom_id res chain seq x y z
N MET A 1 -10.82 0.86 -25.83
CA MET A 1 -11.48 0.90 -24.51
C MET A 1 -12.04 -0.46 -24.06
N SER A 2 -12.58 -1.32 -24.93
CA SER A 2 -13.14 -2.63 -24.52
C SER A 2 -12.12 -3.59 -23.86
N LEU A 3 -10.88 -3.63 -24.35
CA LEU A 3 -9.82 -4.50 -23.80
C LEU A 3 -9.46 -4.17 -22.34
N LEU A 4 -9.36 -2.87 -21.99
CA LEU A 4 -9.01 -2.43 -20.63
C LEU A 4 -10.08 -2.82 -19.61
N HIS A 5 -11.35 -2.75 -20.01
CA HIS A 5 -12.48 -3.09 -19.16
C HIS A 5 -12.54 -4.59 -18.84
N THR A 6 -12.01 -5.44 -19.72
CA THR A 6 -11.90 -6.89 -19.50
C THR A 6 -10.65 -7.28 -18.70
N LEU A 7 -9.53 -6.57 -18.90
CA LEU A 7 -8.26 -6.88 -18.23
C LEU A 7 -8.23 -6.47 -16.76
N GLN A 8 -8.91 -5.38 -16.38
CA GLN A 8 -8.97 -4.91 -14.99
C GLN A 8 -9.51 -5.98 -14.01
N PRO A 9 -10.70 -6.58 -14.21
CA PRO A 9 -11.19 -7.62 -13.31
C PRO A 9 -10.36 -8.90 -13.40
N LEU A 10 -9.84 -9.23 -14.58
CA LEU A 10 -9.00 -10.43 -14.76
C LEU A 10 -7.70 -10.34 -13.96
N SER A 11 -7.05 -9.17 -13.96
CA SER A 11 -5.83 -8.92 -13.17
C SER A 11 -6.08 -9.08 -11.67
N LEU A 12 -7.16 -8.47 -11.17
CA LEU A 12 -7.53 -8.57 -9.76
C LEU A 12 -7.81 -10.01 -9.35
N VAL A 13 -8.52 -10.78 -10.19
CA VAL A 13 -8.78 -12.21 -9.94
C VAL A 13 -7.48 -13.02 -9.97
N ALA A 14 -6.57 -12.77 -10.91
CA ALA A 14 -5.30 -13.47 -10.99
C ALA A 14 -4.40 -13.17 -9.77
N LEU A 15 -4.36 -11.93 -9.32
CA LEU A 15 -3.62 -11.47 -8.14
C LEU A 15 -4.15 -12.13 -6.86
N LEU A 16 -5.48 -12.11 -6.67
CA LEU A 16 -6.11 -12.77 -5.54
C LEU A 16 -5.95 -14.30 -5.58
N ALA A 17 -6.09 -14.92 -6.75
CA ALA A 17 -5.89 -16.36 -6.90
C ALA A 17 -4.44 -16.75 -6.54
N THR A 18 -3.46 -15.96 -6.99
CA THR A 18 -2.05 -16.17 -6.68
C THR A 18 -1.80 -16.06 -5.17
N LEU A 19 -2.36 -15.04 -4.50
CA LEU A 19 -2.30 -14.91 -3.05
C LEU A 19 -2.91 -16.12 -2.34
N VAL A 20 -4.12 -16.53 -2.70
CA VAL A 20 -4.80 -17.68 -2.07
C VAL A 20 -3.99 -18.96 -2.23
N LEU A 21 -3.43 -19.22 -3.42
CA LEU A 21 -2.60 -20.40 -3.66
C LEU A 21 -1.31 -20.36 -2.84
N LEU A 22 -0.63 -19.21 -2.79
CA LEU A 22 0.60 -19.06 -2.01
C LEU A 22 0.35 -19.30 -0.51
N PHE A 23 -0.74 -18.75 0.03
CA PHE A 23 -1.14 -18.99 1.43
C PHE A 23 -1.57 -20.43 1.69
N GLY A 24 -2.33 -21.03 0.77
CA GLY A 24 -2.74 -22.44 0.89
C GLY A 24 -1.56 -23.40 0.94
N PHE A 25 -0.49 -23.11 0.19
CA PHE A 25 0.70 -23.97 0.13
C PHE A 25 1.75 -23.64 1.20
N GLN A 26 1.79 -22.42 1.74
CA GLN A 26 2.79 -21.98 2.72
C GLN A 26 2.22 -21.82 4.15
N GLY A 27 0.94 -22.11 4.37
CA GLY A 27 0.22 -21.91 5.64
C GLY A 27 0.85 -22.57 6.88
N GLU A 28 1.29 -23.83 6.77
CA GLU A 28 1.94 -24.55 7.89
C GLU A 28 3.25 -23.86 8.33
N GLN A 29 4.03 -23.37 7.39
CA GLN A 29 5.30 -22.68 7.66
C GLN A 29 5.08 -21.29 8.26
N ILE A 30 4.00 -20.61 7.84
CA ILE A 30 3.58 -19.33 8.40
C ILE A 30 3.29 -19.46 9.90
N ILE A 31 2.62 -20.54 10.31
CA ILE A 31 2.31 -20.81 11.71
C ILE A 31 3.56 -21.25 12.48
N ALA A 32 4.43 -22.06 11.86
CA ALA A 32 5.62 -22.60 12.51
C ALA A 32 6.73 -21.55 12.78
N GLN A 33 6.79 -20.46 12.00
CA GLN A 33 7.91 -19.51 12.03
C GLN A 33 7.46 -18.04 12.17
N PRO A 34 6.81 -17.65 13.29
CA PRO A 34 6.29 -16.30 13.48
C PRO A 34 7.39 -15.22 13.55
N ALA A 35 8.60 -15.56 13.99
CA ALA A 35 9.72 -14.61 14.07
C ALA A 35 10.18 -14.13 12.69
N ILE A 36 10.16 -15.00 11.68
CA ILE A 36 10.54 -14.67 10.30
C ILE A 36 9.51 -13.73 9.65
N ILE A 37 8.28 -13.73 10.15
CA ILE A 37 7.19 -12.85 9.72
C ILE A 37 7.24 -11.50 10.44
N ALA A 38 7.47 -11.53 11.76
CA ALA A 38 7.50 -10.32 12.58
C ALA A 38 8.66 -9.40 12.19
N LEU A 39 9.82 -9.97 11.83
CA LEU A 39 11.02 -9.22 11.52
C LEU A 39 10.86 -8.31 10.28
N PRO A 40 10.26 -8.74 9.14
CA PRO A 40 9.92 -7.84 8.02
C PRO A 40 8.69 -6.97 8.28
N ALA A 41 7.72 -7.43 9.08
CA ALA A 41 6.49 -6.69 9.33
C ALA A 41 6.75 -5.34 10.00
N VAL A 42 7.68 -5.27 10.96
CA VAL A 42 8.01 -4.03 11.68
C VAL A 42 8.59 -2.96 10.75
N PRO A 43 9.63 -3.23 9.94
CA PRO A 43 10.12 -2.29 8.92
C PRO A 43 9.04 -1.82 7.96
N ILE A 44 8.18 -2.73 7.47
CA ILE A 44 7.11 -2.38 6.51
C ILE A 44 6.10 -1.44 7.16
N LEU A 45 5.68 -1.71 8.40
CA LEU A 45 4.78 -0.84 9.16
C LEU A 45 5.35 0.57 9.27
N ILE A 46 6.60 0.67 9.71
CA ILE A 46 7.29 1.95 9.88
C ILE A 46 7.38 2.67 8.54
N GLN A 47 7.82 1.99 7.49
CA GLN A 47 7.95 2.54 6.14
C GLN A 47 6.61 3.10 5.63
N VAL A 48 5.53 2.32 5.71
CA VAL A 48 4.22 2.73 5.17
C VAL A 48 3.68 3.94 5.92
N TYR A 49 3.72 3.96 7.26
CA TYR A 49 3.22 5.11 8.03
C TYR A 49 4.10 6.36 7.85
N LEU A 50 5.42 6.20 7.80
CA LEU A 50 6.33 7.33 7.60
C LEU A 50 6.21 7.91 6.20
N ASN A 51 6.26 7.08 5.15
CA ASN A 51 6.19 7.56 3.78
C ASN A 51 4.81 8.16 3.47
N SER A 52 3.74 7.51 3.93
CA SER A 52 2.38 8.05 3.74
C SER A 52 2.17 9.36 4.51
N GLY A 53 2.62 9.44 5.76
CA GLY A 53 2.54 10.65 6.56
C GLY A 53 3.37 11.80 5.99
N LEU A 54 4.60 11.52 5.56
CA LEU A 54 5.49 12.50 4.93
C LEU A 54 4.88 13.00 3.61
N ALA A 55 4.46 12.11 2.73
CA ALA A 55 3.83 12.48 1.47
C ALA A 55 2.54 13.28 1.71
N TYR A 56 1.71 12.89 2.69
CA TYR A 56 0.49 13.62 3.04
C TYR A 56 0.80 15.02 3.57
N LEU A 57 1.84 15.17 4.39
CA LEU A 57 2.26 16.47 4.92
C LEU A 57 2.86 17.36 3.82
N LEU A 58 3.69 16.81 2.95
CA LEU A 58 4.27 17.53 1.81
C LEU A 58 3.18 18.05 0.87
N ASN A 59 2.20 17.21 0.52
CA ASN A 59 1.03 17.64 -0.26
C ASN A 59 0.28 18.79 0.43
N ARG A 60 0.15 18.75 1.76
CA ARG A 60 -0.49 19.84 2.53
C ARG A 60 0.30 21.15 2.49
N ILE A 61 1.64 21.07 2.54
CA ILE A 61 2.53 22.23 2.46
C ILE A 61 2.50 22.82 1.04
N CYS A 62 2.47 21.97 0.02
CA CYS A 62 2.31 22.37 -1.38
C CYS A 62 0.91 22.98 -1.69
N GLY A 63 -0.08 22.78 -0.81
CA GLY A 63 -1.42 23.31 -0.98
C GLY A 63 -2.36 22.43 -1.81
N GLU A 64 -1.97 21.18 -2.08
CA GLU A 64 -2.76 20.24 -2.88
C GLU A 64 -4.10 19.92 -2.23
N GLN A 65 -5.14 19.77 -3.06
CA GLN A 65 -6.48 19.40 -2.60
C GLN A 65 -6.48 17.97 -2.01
N HIS A 66 -7.31 17.73 -1.00
CA HIS A 66 -7.38 16.43 -0.31
C HIS A 66 -7.66 15.25 -1.26
N CYS A 67 -8.46 15.50 -2.31
CA CYS A 67 -8.78 14.52 -3.35
C CYS A 67 -7.57 14.06 -4.18
N VAL A 68 -6.49 14.85 -4.23
CA VAL A 68 -5.23 14.51 -4.90
C VAL A 68 -4.20 14.03 -3.87
N ALA A 69 -4.11 14.73 -2.74
CA ALA A 69 -3.15 14.44 -1.67
C ALA A 69 -3.34 13.06 -1.04
N GLY A 70 -4.58 12.60 -0.88
CA GLY A 70 -4.86 11.28 -0.30
C GLY A 70 -4.35 10.13 -1.17
N PRO A 71 -4.79 10.03 -2.44
CA PRO A 71 -4.26 9.05 -3.38
C PRO A 71 -2.75 9.18 -3.61
N SER A 72 -2.23 10.40 -3.70
CA SER A 72 -0.79 10.68 -3.85
C SER A 72 0.03 10.12 -2.67
N ALA A 73 -0.41 10.36 -1.44
CA ALA A 73 0.26 9.85 -0.24
C ALA A 73 0.28 8.32 -0.17
N LEU A 74 -0.79 7.68 -0.65
CA LEU A 74 -0.91 6.24 -0.74
C LEU A 74 0.05 5.68 -1.80
N ILE A 75 0.09 6.27 -3.00
CA ILE A 75 1.01 5.85 -4.06
C ILE A 75 2.47 5.93 -3.59
N GLY A 76 2.84 6.99 -2.86
CA GLY A 76 4.18 7.15 -2.31
C GLY A 76 4.56 6.15 -1.20
N ALA A 77 3.58 5.48 -0.60
CA ALA A 77 3.79 4.49 0.46
C ALA A 77 3.68 3.03 -0.02
N SER A 78 2.99 2.78 -1.14
CA SER A 78 2.74 1.44 -1.68
C SER A 78 4.01 0.74 -2.16
N ASN A 79 4.11 -0.56 -1.92
CA ASN A 79 5.12 -1.44 -2.51
C ASN A 79 4.48 -2.45 -3.46
N PHE A 80 5.27 -2.93 -4.44
CA PHE A 80 4.81 -3.94 -5.40
C PHE A 80 5.22 -5.35 -4.97
N PHE A 81 4.54 -5.87 -3.94
CA PHE A 81 4.89 -7.18 -3.41
C PHE A 81 4.67 -8.33 -4.38
N GLU A 82 3.70 -8.24 -5.29
CA GLU A 82 3.44 -9.31 -6.26
C GLU A 82 4.67 -9.59 -7.15
N LEU A 83 5.36 -8.52 -7.58
CA LEU A 83 6.65 -8.61 -8.27
C LEU A 83 7.76 -9.12 -7.34
N SER A 84 7.77 -8.71 -6.07
CA SER A 84 8.73 -9.20 -5.07
C SER A 84 8.59 -10.69 -4.80
N VAL A 85 7.36 -11.21 -4.76
CA VAL A 85 7.06 -12.63 -4.60
C VAL A 85 7.54 -13.42 -5.80
N ALA A 86 7.25 -12.95 -7.03
CA ALA A 86 7.72 -13.58 -8.25
C ALA A 86 9.26 -13.66 -8.28
N ALA A 87 9.94 -12.56 -7.96
CA ALA A 87 11.39 -12.51 -7.88
C ALA A 87 11.96 -13.44 -6.79
N ALA A 88 11.37 -13.45 -5.59
CA ALA A 88 11.82 -14.28 -4.49
C ALA A 88 11.67 -15.79 -4.79
N ILE A 89 10.55 -16.20 -5.37
CA ILE A 89 10.33 -17.57 -5.82
C ILE A 89 11.31 -17.94 -6.93
N SER A 90 11.57 -17.03 -7.88
CA SER A 90 12.48 -17.27 -8.99
C SER A 90 13.94 -17.42 -8.55
N LEU A 91 14.38 -16.68 -7.53
CA LEU A 91 15.78 -16.67 -7.09
C LEU A 91 16.07 -17.68 -5.97
N PHE A 92 15.16 -17.80 -5.00
CA PHE A 92 15.37 -18.59 -3.78
C PHE A 92 14.52 -19.86 -3.72
N GLY A 93 13.62 -20.04 -4.69
CA GLY A 93 12.71 -21.17 -4.74
C GLY A 93 11.52 -21.04 -3.80
N PHE A 94 10.49 -21.84 -4.06
CA PHE A 94 9.19 -21.77 -3.38
C PHE A 94 9.24 -22.10 -1.87
N ARG A 95 10.18 -22.94 -1.44
CA ARG A 95 10.30 -23.42 -0.05
C ARG A 95 11.23 -22.58 0.83
N SER A 96 11.78 -21.50 0.29
CA SER A 96 12.69 -20.64 1.06
C SER A 96 11.91 -19.73 2.01
N GLY A 97 12.48 -19.48 3.19
CA GLY A 97 11.97 -18.47 4.12
C GLY A 97 11.93 -17.07 3.50
N ALA A 98 12.77 -16.79 2.49
CA ALA A 98 12.73 -15.53 1.75
C ALA A 98 11.47 -15.39 0.87
N ALA A 99 11.02 -16.48 0.24
CA ALA A 99 9.77 -16.48 -0.53
C ALA A 99 8.54 -16.38 0.40
N LEU A 100 8.59 -17.03 1.55
CA LEU A 100 7.53 -16.93 2.56
C LEU A 100 7.43 -15.50 3.14
N ALA A 101 8.56 -14.86 3.42
CA ALA A 101 8.60 -13.51 3.95
C ALA A 101 7.98 -12.47 2.99
N THR A 102 8.17 -12.61 1.67
CA THR A 102 7.58 -11.68 0.69
C THR A 102 6.08 -11.90 0.51
N VAL A 103 5.61 -13.15 0.55
CA VAL A 103 4.18 -13.49 0.49
C VAL A 103 3.45 -12.95 1.70
N VAL A 104 3.99 -13.20 2.91
CA VAL A 104 3.41 -12.70 4.15
C VAL A 104 3.49 -11.18 4.25
N GLY A 105 4.51 -10.56 3.66
CA GLY A 105 4.61 -9.10 3.55
C GLY A 105 3.35 -8.46 2.95
N VAL A 106 2.73 -9.08 1.94
CA VAL A 106 1.45 -8.61 1.35
C VAL A 106 0.32 -8.63 2.38
N LEU A 107 0.21 -9.70 3.18
CA LEU A 107 -0.84 -9.79 4.20
C LEU A 107 -0.72 -8.72 5.27
N VAL A 108 0.49 -8.26 5.55
CA VAL A 108 0.72 -7.19 6.51
C VAL A 108 0.48 -5.83 5.83
N GLU A 109 0.98 -5.65 4.61
CA GLU A 109 0.88 -4.37 3.92
C GLU A 109 -0.57 -3.98 3.61
N VAL A 110 -1.37 -4.87 3.02
CA VAL A 110 -2.74 -4.54 2.61
C VAL A 110 -3.61 -3.99 3.75
N PRO A 111 -3.71 -4.60 4.95
CA PRO A 111 -4.49 -4.04 6.04
C PRO A 111 -3.90 -2.73 6.58
N VAL A 112 -2.57 -2.61 6.62
CA VAL A 112 -1.90 -1.37 7.03
C VAL A 112 -2.25 -0.24 6.06
N MET A 113 -2.21 -0.52 4.76
CA MET A 113 -2.58 0.42 3.71
C MET A 113 -4.04 0.85 3.84
N LEU A 114 -4.97 -0.09 4.05
CA LEU A 114 -6.37 0.22 4.32
C LEU A 114 -6.55 1.06 5.60
N SER A 115 -5.74 0.83 6.63
CA SER A 115 -5.74 1.66 7.83
C SER A 115 -5.30 3.10 7.53
N VAL A 116 -4.28 3.29 6.69
CA VAL A 116 -3.82 4.62 6.27
C VAL A 116 -4.88 5.33 5.44
N VAL A 117 -5.52 4.64 4.48
CA VAL A 117 -6.66 5.18 3.71
C VAL A 117 -7.74 5.67 4.66
N TRP A 118 -8.09 4.87 5.67
CA TRP A 118 -9.08 5.22 6.67
C TRP A 118 -8.67 6.45 7.49
N ILE A 119 -7.41 6.53 7.94
CA ILE A 119 -6.85 7.69 8.66
C ILE A 119 -6.92 8.96 7.79
N VAL A 120 -6.47 8.88 6.54
CA VAL A 120 -6.46 10.00 5.57
C VAL A 120 -7.87 10.50 5.28
N ASN A 121 -8.84 9.59 5.14
CA ASN A 121 -10.22 9.98 4.90
C ASN A 121 -10.84 10.66 6.13
N ARG A 122 -10.50 10.18 7.34
CA ARG A 122 -10.97 10.78 8.60
C ARG A 122 -10.30 12.12 8.91
N SER A 123 -9.06 12.34 8.47
CA SER A 123 -8.31 13.58 8.70
C SER A 123 -8.64 14.71 7.72
N LYS A 124 -9.55 14.47 6.76
CA LYS A 124 -9.99 15.45 5.74
C LYS A 124 -10.32 16.83 6.32
N GLY A 125 -11.09 16.88 7.39
CA GLY A 125 -11.48 18.15 8.03
C GLY A 125 -10.29 18.93 8.59
N TRP A 126 -9.27 18.26 9.14
CA TRP A 126 -8.05 18.93 9.60
C TRP A 126 -7.16 19.36 8.42
N TYR A 127 -7.10 18.53 7.39
CA TYR A 127 -6.29 18.80 6.21
C TYR A 127 -6.75 20.08 5.49
N GLU A 128 -8.05 20.21 5.23
CA GLU A 128 -8.65 21.36 4.56
C GLU A 128 -8.55 22.68 5.34
N ARG A 129 -8.35 22.61 6.67
CA ARG A 129 -8.08 23.80 7.51
C ARG A 129 -6.65 24.35 7.37
N GLY A 130 -5.77 23.69 6.63
CA GLY A 130 -4.40 24.16 6.44
C GLY A 130 -4.35 25.47 5.66
N SER A 131 -3.64 26.48 6.16
CA SER A 131 -3.58 27.82 5.54
C SER A 131 -3.12 27.78 4.08
N ALA A 132 -2.15 26.91 3.75
CA ALA A 132 -1.69 26.71 2.37
C ALA A 132 -2.78 26.15 1.44
N VAL A 133 -3.51 25.12 1.89
CA VAL A 133 -4.63 24.51 1.15
C VAL A 133 -5.80 25.49 1.01
N SER A 134 -6.10 26.28 2.05
CA SER A 134 -7.16 27.29 2.02
C SER A 134 -6.82 28.46 1.09
N ALA A 135 -5.55 28.88 1.04
CA ALA A 135 -5.09 29.93 0.14
C ALA A 135 -5.16 29.49 -1.33
N ALA A 136 -4.70 28.27 -1.64
CA ALA A 136 -4.81 27.69 -2.98
C ALA A 136 -6.26 27.61 -3.47
N LYS A 137 -7.17 27.13 -2.61
CA LYS A 137 -8.61 27.03 -2.91
C LYS A 137 -9.30 28.38 -3.13
N SER A 138 -8.77 29.46 -2.56
CA SER A 138 -9.27 30.83 -2.80
C SER A 138 -8.77 31.39 -4.12
N SER A 139 -7.53 31.09 -4.50
CA SER A 139 -6.95 31.53 -5.78
C SER A 139 -7.67 30.91 -6.98
N GLU A 140 -7.99 29.61 -6.90
CA GLU A 140 -8.68 28.86 -7.95
C GLU A 140 -10.14 29.31 -8.16
N ARG A 141 -10.74 30.02 -7.20
CA ARG A 141 -12.13 30.52 -7.28
C ARG A 141 -12.22 31.91 -7.93
N ILE A 142 -11.09 32.62 -8.08
CA ILE A 142 -11.04 34.00 -8.61
C ILE A 142 -10.66 34.01 -10.10
N THR A 143 -10.06 32.93 -10.60
CA THR A 143 -9.80 32.65 -12.03
C THR A 143 -10.94 31.85 -12.64
#